data_AF-A0A315QRY4-F1
#
_entry.id   AF-A0A315QRY4-F1
#
_cell.length_a   1.000
_cell.length_b   1.000
_cell.length_c   1.000
_cell.angle_alpha   90.00
_cell.angle_beta   90.00
_cell.angle_gamma   90.00
#
_symmetry.space_group_name_H-M   'P 1'
#
loop_
_entity.id
_entity.type
_entity.pdbx_description
1 polymer ?
#
loop_
_entity_poly.entity_id
_entity_poly.type
_entity_poly.pdbx_seq_one_letter_code
_entity_poly.pdbx_strand_id
1 'polypeptide(L)'
;MFWLVVGFVGQIMFGMRFFVQWIASEKAKKSVIPIAFWYLSICGSLILLVYAVHRRDPVFILGQSTGSFIYLRNLYLIKNEKENEL
;
A
#
# COMPACT_ATOMS: atom_id res chain seq x y z
N MET A 1 21.43 -15.25 -0.68
CA MET A 1 20.86 -14.74 0.60
C MET A 1 20.92 -13.21 0.72
N PHE A 2 22.06 -12.57 0.46
CA PHE A 2 22.21 -11.10 0.57
C PHE A 2 21.15 -10.29 -0.21
N TRP A 3 20.88 -10.66 -1.47
CA TRP A 3 19.88 -10.00 -2.31
C TRP A 3 18.43 -10.09 -1.81
N LEU A 4 18.07 -11.13 -1.04
CA LEU A 4 16.75 -11.23 -0.41
C LEU A 4 16.59 -10.15 0.68
N VAL A 5 17.62 -9.96 1.51
CA VAL A 5 17.61 -8.95 2.58
C VAL A 5 17.51 -7.54 1.98
N VAL A 6 18.28 -7.26 0.94
CA VAL A 6 18.22 -5.98 0.21
C VAL A 6 16.82 -5.76 -0.37
N GLY A 7 16.21 -6.80 -0.95
CA GLY A 7 14.85 -6.73 -1.46
C GLY A 7 13.80 -6.46 -0.36
N PHE A 8 13.92 -7.10 0.80
CA PHE A 8 13.02 -6.85 1.94
C PHE A 8 13.16 -5.43 2.50
N VAL A 9 14.40 -4.95 2.66
CA VAL A 9 14.65 -3.57 3.09
C VAL A 9 14.09 -2.57 2.08
N GLY A 10 14.27 -2.85 0.79
CA GLY A 10 13.67 -2.08 -0.30
C GLY A 10 12.14 -2.03 -0.21
N GLN A 11 11.49 -3.19 -0.02
CA GLN A 11 10.03 -3.30 0.14
C GLN A 11 9.53 -2.53 1.38
N ILE A 12 10.22 -2.65 2.52
CA ILE A 12 9.87 -1.92 3.75
C ILE A 12 9.99 -0.42 3.53
N MET A 13 11.09 0.06 2.94
CA MET A 13 11.27 1.48 2.63
C MET A 13 10.24 2.00 1.62
N PHE A 14 9.85 1.19 0.63
CA PHE A 14 8.83 1.55 -0.34
C PHE A 14 7.44 1.66 0.31
N GLY A 15 7.11 0.69 1.18
CA GLY A 15 5.86 0.68 1.95
C GLY A 15 5.78 1.80 2.99
N MET A 16 6.92 2.15 3.61
CA MET A 16 7.00 3.20 4.64
C MET A 16 6.60 4.58 4.10
N ARG A 17 6.70 4.82 2.78
CA ARG A 17 6.23 6.07 2.16
C ARG A 17 4.73 6.26 2.33
N PHE A 18 3.96 5.18 2.26
CA PHE A 18 2.53 5.20 2.52
C PHE A 18 2.22 5.38 4.00
N PHE A 19 3.05 4.81 4.88
CA PHE A 19 2.90 4.98 6.33
C PHE A 19 3.16 6.42 6.79
N VAL A 20 4.23 7.04 6.27
CA VAL A 20 4.55 8.46 6.52
C VAL A 20 3.45 9.37 5.96
N GLN A 21 2.95 9.06 4.77
CA GLN A 21 1.88 9.83 4.15
C GLN A 21 0.55 9.68 4.92
N TRP A 22 0.25 8.49 5.45
CA TRP A 22 -0.90 8.26 6.33
C TRP A 22 -0.78 9.09 7.61
N ILE A 23 0.35 9.03 8.33
CA ILE A 23 0.56 9.86 9.54
C ILE A 23 0.38 11.35 9.23
N ALA A 24 0.89 11.82 8.08
CA ALA A 24 0.70 13.19 7.65
C ALA A 24 -0.77 13.53 7.35
N SER A 25 -1.53 12.61 6.74
CA SER A 25 -2.96 12.76 6.45
C SER A 25 -3.82 12.78 7.71
N GLU A 26 -3.53 11.89 8.68
CA GLU A 26 -4.21 11.83 9.99
C GLU A 26 -3.96 13.12 10.78
N LYS A 27 -2.71 13.61 10.77
CA LYS A 27 -2.33 14.86 11.45
C LYS A 27 -2.97 16.10 10.81
N ALA A 28 -3.28 16.04 9.52
CA ALA A 28 -3.93 17.12 8.78
C ALA A 28 -5.47 17.07 8.79
N LYS A 29 -6.10 15.97 9.27
CA LYS A 29 -7.55 15.73 9.23
C LYS A 29 -8.21 16.04 7.87
N LYS A 30 -7.46 15.88 6.79
CA LYS A 30 -7.93 16.08 5.41
C LYS A 30 -7.44 14.91 4.58
N SER A 31 -8.37 14.23 3.93
CA SER A 31 -8.06 13.16 2.99
C SER A 31 -7.60 13.81 1.66
N VAL A 32 -6.34 14.26 1.64
CA VAL A 32 -5.76 14.96 0.47
C VAL A 32 -5.49 13.99 -0.68
N ILE A 33 -5.45 12.67 -0.43
CA ILE A 33 -5.23 11.68 -1.48
C ILE A 33 -6.52 11.39 -2.25
N PRO A 34 -6.52 11.55 -3.58
CA PRO A 34 -7.67 11.20 -4.41
C PRO A 34 -7.93 9.69 -4.35
N ILE A 35 -9.20 9.30 -4.24
CA ILE A 35 -9.63 7.88 -4.21
C ILE A 35 -9.06 7.09 -5.40
N ALA A 36 -8.90 7.74 -6.55
CA ALA A 36 -8.27 7.17 -7.74
C ALA A 36 -6.84 6.63 -7.49
N PHE A 37 -6.06 7.27 -6.62
CA PHE A 37 -4.71 6.80 -6.25
C PHE A 37 -4.76 5.44 -5.55
N TRP A 38 -5.75 5.21 -4.67
CA TRP A 38 -5.91 3.94 -3.97
C TRP A 38 -6.33 2.83 -4.92
N TYR A 39 -7.29 3.09 -5.83
CA TYR A 39 -7.65 2.13 -6.88
C TYR A 39 -6.48 1.79 -7.79
N LEU A 40 -5.72 2.79 -8.22
CA LEU A 40 -4.55 2.59 -9.08
C LEU A 40 -3.45 1.79 -8.36
N SER A 41 -3.27 2.01 -7.06
CA SER A 41 -2.32 1.29 -6.22
C SER A 41 -2.72 -0.17 -6.01
N ILE A 42 -4.02 -0.46 -5.83
CA ILE A 42 -4.57 -1.82 -5.73
C ILE A 42 -4.45 -2.56 -7.08
N CYS A 43 -4.80 -1.90 -8.19
CA CYS A 43 -4.64 -2.50 -9.52
C CYS A 43 -3.17 -2.77 -9.85
N GLY A 44 -2.28 -1.80 -9.57
CA GLY A 44 -0.84 -1.97 -9.76
C GLY A 44 -0.26 -3.04 -8.86
N SER A 45 -0.74 -3.18 -7.61
CA SER A 45 -0.29 -4.22 -6.71
C SER A 45 -0.73 -5.62 -7.13
N LEU A 46 -1.95 -5.78 -7.62
CA LEU A 46 -2.44 -7.02 -8.21
C LEU A 46 -1.61 -7.46 -9.43
N ILE A 47 -1.33 -6.54 -10.36
CA ILE A 47 -0.51 -6.83 -11.55
C ILE A 47 0.90 -7.28 -11.14
N LEU A 48 1.53 -6.55 -10.21
CA LEU A 48 2.87 -6.88 -9.72
C LEU A 48 2.90 -8.16 -8.89
N LEU A 49 1.83 -8.48 -8.16
CA LEU A 49 1.70 -9.72 -7.41
C LEU A 49 1.57 -10.93 -8.35
N VAL A 50 0.76 -10.83 -9.41
CA VAL A 50 0.68 -11.85 -10.47
C VAL A 50 2.05 -12.06 -11.14
N TYR A 51 2.74 -10.97 -11.48
CA TYR A 51 4.09 -11.03 -12.04
C TYR A 51 5.10 -11.68 -11.09
N ALA A 52 5.05 -11.33 -9.80
CA ALA A 52 5.94 -11.88 -8.78
C ALA A 52 5.70 -13.38 -8.54
N VAL A 53 4.44 -13.82 -8.55
CA VAL A 53 4.08 -15.24 -8.49
C VAL A 53 4.62 -15.99 -9.70
N HIS A 54 4.50 -15.41 -10.90
CA HIS A 54 5.07 -15.99 -12.12
C HIS A 54 6.61 -16.11 -12.03
N ARG A 55 7.28 -15.09 -11.48
CA ARG A 55 8.74 -15.07 -11.29
C ARG A 55 9.22 -15.86 -10.07
N ARG A 56 8.31 -16.40 -9.26
CA ARG A 56 8.56 -17.04 -7.95
C ARG A 56 9.44 -16.17 -7.04
N ASP A 57 9.18 -14.86 -7.00
CA ASP A 57 9.91 -13.91 -6.16
C ASP A 57 9.17 -13.70 -4.83
N PRO A 58 9.57 -14.38 -3.72
CA PRO A 58 8.87 -14.30 -2.45
C PRO A 58 8.93 -12.91 -1.80
N VAL A 59 9.95 -12.10 -2.12
CA VAL A 59 10.12 -10.76 -1.54
C VAL A 59 9.07 -9.81 -2.12
N PHE A 60 8.86 -9.89 -3.42
CA PHE A 60 7.87 -9.07 -4.11
C PHE A 60 6.43 -9.48 -3.74
N ILE A 61 6.18 -10.78 -3.59
CA ILE A 61 4.87 -11.30 -3.15
C ILE A 61 4.53 -10.77 -1.76
N LEU A 62 5.45 -10.87 -0.80
CA LEU A 62 5.24 -10.38 0.56
C LEU A 62 5.06 -8.86 0.58
N GLY A 63 5.92 -8.13 -0.13
CA GLY A 63 5.84 -6.68 -0.24
C GLY A 63 4.51 -6.17 -0.80
N GLN A 64 4.02 -6.75 -1.90
CA GLN A 64 2.75 -6.33 -2.47
C GLN A 64 1.52 -6.78 -1.68
N SER A 65 1.60 -7.92 -0.99
CA SER A 65 0.52 -8.37 -0.11
C SER A 65 0.34 -7.41 1.07
N THR A 66 1.44 -7.02 1.71
CA THR A 66 1.41 -6.06 2.83
C THR A 66 0.98 -4.66 2.36
N GLY A 67 1.47 -4.18 1.21
CA GLY A 67 1.04 -2.90 0.62
C GLY A 67 -0.46 -2.86 0.32
N SER A 68 -0.98 -3.93 -0.29
CA SER A 68 -2.42 -4.04 -0.64
C SER A 68 -3.31 -4.03 0.60
N PHE A 69 -2.88 -4.65 1.70
CA PHE A 69 -3.63 -4.62 2.96
C PHE A 69 -3.73 -3.20 3.55
N ILE A 70 -2.64 -2.43 3.52
CA ILE A 70 -2.63 -1.03 3.97
C ILE A 70 -3.59 -0.19 3.12
N TYR A 71 -3.59 -0.41 1.79
CA TYR A 71 -4.48 0.31 0.87
C TYR A 71 -5.96 0.02 1.15
N LEU A 72 -6.32 -1.25 1.37
CA LEU A 72 -7.68 -1.65 1.72
C LEU A 72 -8.14 -1.06 3.05
N ARG A 73 -7.27 -1.07 4.07
CA ARG A 73 -7.56 -0.48 5.38
C ARG A 73 -7.79 1.03 5.28
N ASN A 74 -6.98 1.74 4.50
CA ASN A 74 -7.17 3.17 4.29
C ASN A 74 -8.46 3.48 3.50
N LEU A 75 -8.79 2.67 2.49
CA LEU A 75 -10.05 2.83 1.76
C LEU A 75 -11.28 2.63 2.67
N TYR A 76 -11.21 1.66 3.60
CA TYR A 76 -12.27 1.41 4.57
C TYR A 76 -12.48 2.59 5.54
N LEU A 77 -11.41 3.22 6.01
CA LEU A 77 -11.50 4.40 6.87
C LEU A 77 -12.04 5.64 6.16
N ILE A 78 -11.60 5.89 4.92
CA ILE A 78 -12.12 6.98 4.09
C ILE A 78 -13.64 6.81 3.87
N LYS A 79 -14.09 5.56 3.71
CA LYS A 79 -15.52 5.25 3.54
C LYS A 79 -16.31 5.56 4.83
N ASN A 80 -15.81 5.15 6.00
CA ASN A 80 -16.46 5.39 7.29
C ASN A 80 -16.43 6.87 7.72
N GLU A 81 -15.41 7.64 7.31
CA GLU A 81 -15.33 9.08 7.59
C GLU A 81 -16.37 9.87 6.77
N LYS A 82 -16.57 9.48 5.49
CA LYS A 82 -17.65 10.02 4.65
C LYS A 82 -19.07 9.68 5.15
N GLU A 83 -19.23 8.57 5.85
CA GLU A 83 -20.53 8.11 6.37
C GLU A 83 -20.90 8.80 7.69
N ASN A 84 -19.93 9.37 8.43
CA ASN A 84 -20.16 10.18 9.64
C ASN A 84 -20.32 11.69 9.36
N GLU A 85 -20.02 12.16 8.14
CA GLU A 85 -20.25 13.56 7.72
C GLU A 85 -21.60 13.79 7.02
N LEU A 86 -22.39 12.73 6.79
CA LEU A 86 -23.77 12.76 6.26
C LEU A 86 -24.80 12.65 7.39
#